data_AF-A0A969D362-F1
#
_entry.id   AF-A0A969D362-F1
#
_cell.length_a   1.000
_cell.length_b   1.000
_cell.length_c   1.000
_cell.angle_alpha   90.00
_cell.angle_beta   90.00
_cell.angle_gamma   90.00
#
_symmetry.space_group_name_H-M   'P 1'
#
loop_
_entity.id
_entity.type
_entity.pdbx_description
1 polymer ?
#
loop_
_entity_poly.entity_id
_entity_poly.type
_entity_poly.pdbx_seq_one_letter_code
_entity_poly.pdbx_strand_id
1 'polypeptide(L)' 'MVTLADWPALALRSSLLAWYQQEGRDLPWRKTLDPYGIWVSEIMLQQTQVNTVLP' A
#
# COMPACT_ATOMS: atom_id res chain seq x y z
N MET A 1 -29.60 -16.99 -6.37
CA MET A 1 -28.56 -16.60 -7.34
C MET A 1 -28.03 -15.23 -6.88
N VAL A 2 -26.92 -15.20 -6.13
CA VAL A 2 -26.28 -13.94 -5.69
C VAL A 2 -25.64 -13.31 -6.93
N THR A 3 -25.93 -12.05 -7.20
CA THR A 3 -25.33 -11.36 -8.34
C THR A 3 -23.96 -10.83 -7.94
N LEU A 4 -22.97 -10.83 -8.84
CA LEU A 4 -21.65 -10.21 -8.59
C LEU A 4 -21.74 -8.71 -8.23
N ALA A 5 -22.92 -8.10 -8.36
CA ALA A 5 -23.21 -6.72 -7.99
C ALA A 5 -23.41 -6.50 -6.48
N ASP A 6 -23.62 -7.57 -5.69
CA ASP A 6 -23.72 -7.51 -4.22
C ASP A 6 -22.33 -7.47 -3.54
N TRP A 7 -21.27 -7.35 -4.34
CA TRP A 7 -19.91 -7.47 -3.87
C TRP A 7 -19.53 -6.29 -2.96
N PRO A 8 -19.08 -6.55 -1.72
CA PRO A 8 -18.71 -5.50 -0.78
C PRO A 8 -17.44 -4.72 -1.17
N ALA A 9 -16.86 -4.87 -2.38
CA ALA A 9 -15.63 -4.16 -2.77
C ALA A 9 -15.76 -2.65 -2.61
N LEU A 10 -16.89 -2.05 -2.94
CA LEU A 10 -16.98 -0.59 -2.88
C LEU A 10 -16.91 -0.14 -1.42
N ALA A 11 -17.65 -0.82 -0.54
CA ALA A 11 -17.59 -0.60 0.90
C ALA A 11 -16.19 -0.90 1.44
N LEU A 12 -15.60 -2.06 1.11
CA LEU A 12 -14.26 -2.47 1.50
C LEU A 12 -13.20 -1.47 1.04
N ARG A 13 -13.25 -1.02 -0.22
CA ARG A 13 -12.33 -0.03 -0.79
C ARG A 13 -12.44 1.27 -0.01
N SER A 14 -13.65 1.77 0.23
CA SER A 14 -13.85 3.02 0.96
C SER A 14 -13.34 2.93 2.40
N SER A 15 -13.64 1.83 3.11
CA SER A 15 -13.18 1.59 4.47
C SER A 15 -11.66 1.42 4.54
N LEU A 16 -11.07 0.68 3.59
CA LEU A 16 -9.61 0.46 3.53
C LEU A 16 -8.86 1.76 3.25
N LEU A 17 -9.36 2.60 2.34
CA LEU A 17 -8.76 3.90 2.06
C LEU A 17 -8.87 4.85 3.25
N ALA A 18 -10.02 4.88 3.93
CA ALA A 18 -10.22 5.69 5.13
C ALA A 18 -9.28 5.27 6.27
N TRP A 19 -9.13 3.96 6.50
CA TRP A 19 -8.17 3.42 7.46
C TRP A 19 -6.72 3.75 7.08
N TYR A 20 -6.34 3.54 5.81
CA TYR A 20 -4.96 3.79 5.36
C TYR A 20 -4.57 5.27 5.49
N GLN A 21 -5.52 6.19 5.34
CA GLN A 21 -5.30 7.61 5.57
C GLN A 21 -4.95 7.93 7.03
N GLN A 22 -5.48 7.16 7.99
CA GLN A 22 -5.29 7.38 9.42
C GLN A 22 -4.09 6.59 9.97
N GLU A 23 -3.95 5.33 9.58
CA GLU A 23 -3.00 4.37 10.15
C GLU A 23 -1.81 4.05 9.22
N GLY A 24 -1.77 4.67 8.04
CA GLY A 24 -0.72 4.46 7.05
C GLY A 24 0.66 4.82 7.59
N ARG A 25 1.54 3.82 7.70
CA ARG A 25 2.94 4.04 8.10
C ARG A 25 3.63 5.04 7.18
N ASP A 26 4.34 5.98 7.79
CA ASP A 26 5.19 6.95 7.10
C ASP A 26 6.50 6.29 6.65
N LEU A 27 6.64 6.05 5.34
CA LEU A 27 7.82 5.39 4.76
C LEU A 27 8.43 6.29 3.69
N PRO A 28 9.77 6.46 3.65
CA PRO A 28 10.42 7.39 2.71
C PRO A 28 10.03 7.15 1.24
N TRP A 29 9.96 5.90 0.82
CA TRP A 29 9.60 5.51 -0.54
C TRP A 29 8.12 5.73 -0.90
N ARG A 30 7.25 6.01 0.08
CA ARG A 30 5.85 6.42 -0.17
C ARG A 30 5.69 7.92 -0.42
N LYS A 31 6.76 8.71 -0.25
CA LYS A 31 6.75 10.18 -0.44
C LYS A 31 7.25 10.62 -1.81
N THR A 32 7.59 9.68 -2.69
CA THR A 32 8.11 9.96 -4.03
C THR A 32 7.20 9.38 -5.11
N LEU A 33 7.18 10.02 -6.27
CA LEU A 33 6.57 9.52 -7.50
C LEU A 33 7.63 9.11 -8.54
N ASP A 34 8.91 9.15 -8.18
CA ASP A 34 10.00 8.72 -9.05
C ASP A 34 9.93 7.20 -9.30
N PRO A 35 9.74 6.75 -10.56
CA PRO A 35 9.63 5.33 -10.88
C PRO A 35 10.87 4.53 -10.47
N TYR A 36 12.05 5.14 -10.55
CA TYR A 36 13.30 4.47 -10.15
C TYR A 36 13.35 4.22 -8.64
N GLY A 37 13.10 5.25 -7.83
CA GLY A 37 13.03 5.11 -6.37
C GLY A 37 11.95 4.12 -5.90
N ILE A 38 10.79 4.09 -6.57
CA ILE A 38 9.74 3.11 -6.28
C ILE A 38 10.23 1.69 -6.61
N TRP A 39 10.78 1.47 -7.80
CA TRP A 39 11.27 0.15 -8.22
C TRP A 39 12.36 -0.40 -7.29
N VAL A 40 13.33 0.43 -6.91
CA VAL A 40 14.40 0.04 -5.98
C VAL A 40 13.82 -0.40 -4.65
N SER A 41 12.82 0.33 -4.13
CA SER A 41 12.18 0.02 -2.85
C SER A 41 11.45 -1.32 -2.89
N GLU A 42 10.73 -1.61 -3.98
CA GLU A 42 10.06 -2.89 -4.19
C GLU A 42 11.06 -4.07 -4.19
N ILE A 43 12.18 -3.94 -4.91
CA ILE A 43 13.20 -4.99 -4.98
C ILE A 43 13.85 -5.23 -3.61
N MET A 44 14.16 -4.18 -2.86
CA MET A 44 14.71 -4.31 -1.51
C MET A 44 13.72 -4.99 -0.55
N LEU A 45 12.44 -4.61 -0.60
CA LEU A 45 11.39 -5.13 0.30
C LEU A 45 10.96 -6.57 -0.01
N GLN A 46 11.26 -7.10 -1.20
CA GLN A 46 11.05 -8.53 -1.49
C GLN A 46 12.03 -9.43 -0.72
N GLN A 47 13.23 -8.93 -0.40
CA GLN A 47 14.31 -9.72 0.21
C GLN A 47 14.55 -9.36 1.68
N THR A 48 14.03 -8.22 2.14
CA THR A 48 14.31 -7.68 3.48
C THR A 48 13.06 -7.14 4.16
N GLN A 49 13.12 -6.95 5.48
CA GLN A 49 12.04 -6.32 6.23
C GLN A 49 12.13 -4.80 6.14
N VAL A 50 10.99 -4.11 6.25
CA VAL A 50 10.89 -2.64 6.23
C VAL A 50 11.89 -1.97 7.17
N ASN A 51 12.08 -2.52 8.38
CA ASN A 51 12.97 -1.94 9.39
C ASN A 51 14.46 -2.00 8.99
N THR A 52 14.83 -2.86 8.05
CA THR A 52 16.21 -3.02 7.55
C THR A 52 16.52 -2.06 6.40
N VAL A 53 15.50 -1.52 5.73
CA VAL A 53 15.64 -0.60 4.58
C VAL A 53 15.57 0.88 5.01
N LEU A 54 15.09 1.15 6.23
CA LEU A 54 15.14 2.49 6.80
C LEU A 54 16.62 2.86 7.11
N PRO A 55 17.14 3.97 6.57
CA PRO A 55 18.50 4.43 6.88
C PRO A 55 18.63 4.90 8.34
#